data_AF-A0A914LYZ2-F1
#
_entry.id   AF-A0A914LYZ2-F1
#
_cell.length_a   1.000
_cell.length_b   1.000
_cell.length_c   1.000
_cell.angle_alpha   90.00
_cell.angle_beta   90.00
_cell.angle_gamma   90.00
#
_symmetry.space_group_name_H-M   'P 1'
#
loop_
_entity.id
_entity.type
_entity.pdbx_description
1 polymer ?
#
loop_
_entity_poly.entity_id
_entity_poly.type
_entity_poly.pdbx_seq_one_letter_code
_entity_poly.pdbx_strand_id
1 'polypeptide(L)'
;MEKQNQFLTFFQLCIPTAIIYLIGFYIYFHAYLNLLGELMKFSDREFYGPIWNSYSILDYWRNWNKRFSQWCKRHLYIPLIKLGWTKFWAQQAVFLLSDFFHAYAYYFAFKKILIGGMLTQPLFGRILERIIGRGRCGNIFFWFYIIFTHAGASILLYECFNKLS
;
A
#
# COMPACT_ATOMS: atom_id res chain seq x y z
N MET A 1 28.62 15.11 -3.80
CA MET A 1 27.74 15.71 -4.82
C MET A 1 26.61 14.77 -5.23
N GLU A 2 26.88 13.52 -5.62
CA GLU A 2 25.84 12.55 -6.04
C GLU A 2 24.74 12.26 -4.98
N LYS A 3 25.12 12.00 -3.71
CA LYS A 3 24.15 11.79 -2.61
C LYS A 3 23.29 13.02 -2.30
N GLN A 4 23.84 14.22 -2.49
CA GLN A 4 23.12 15.47 -2.24
C GLN A 4 22.07 15.72 -3.33
N ASN A 5 22.38 15.31 -4.57
CA ASN A 5 21.43 15.33 -5.69
C ASN A 5 20.28 14.33 -5.46
N GLN A 6 20.57 13.11 -5.00
CA GLN A 6 19.52 12.12 -4.69
C GLN A 6 18.55 12.58 -3.59
N PHE A 7 19.06 13.23 -2.54
CA PHE A 7 18.21 13.77 -1.48
C PHE A 7 17.27 14.86 -2.02
N LEU A 8 17.77 15.78 -2.84
CA LEU A 8 16.95 16.81 -3.46
C LEU A 8 15.89 16.21 -4.40
N THR A 9 16.28 15.23 -5.22
CA THR A 9 15.36 14.50 -6.10
C THR A 9 14.24 13.82 -5.32
N PHE A 10 14.52 13.25 -4.14
CA PHE A 10 13.49 12.67 -3.29
C PHE A 10 12.40 13.66 -2.90
N PHE A 11 12.76 14.85 -2.39
CA PHE A 11 11.75 15.84 -2.03
C PHE A 11 10.98 16.38 -3.23
N GLN A 12 11.64 16.51 -4.39
CA GLN A 12 10.98 16.93 -5.63
C GLN A 12 9.93 15.91 -6.09
N LEU A 13 10.15 14.61 -5.84
CA LEU A 13 9.24 13.54 -6.23
C LEU A 13 8.10 13.31 -5.22
N CYS A 14 8.21 13.79 -3.97
CA CYS A 14 7.18 13.60 -2.94
C CYS A 14 5.77 14.01 -3.39
N ILE A 15 5.61 15.25 -3.84
CA ILE A 15 4.28 15.78 -4.20
C ILE A 15 3.76 15.15 -5.50
N PRO A 16 4.52 15.12 -6.62
CA PRO A 16 4.02 14.56 -7.88
C PRO A 16 3.63 13.09 -7.76
N THR A 17 4.43 12.28 -7.08
CA THR A 17 4.16 10.83 -6.95
C THR A 17 2.94 10.56 -6.07
N ALA A 18 2.75 11.33 -5.00
CA ALA A 18 1.55 11.25 -4.17
C ALA A 18 0.28 11.62 -4.97
N ILE A 19 0.34 12.67 -5.81
CA ILE A 19 -0.80 13.07 -6.66
C ILE A 19 -1.13 11.98 -7.68
N ILE A 20 -0.12 11.47 -8.40
CA ILE A 20 -0.32 10.38 -9.38
C ILE A 20 -0.94 9.16 -8.70
N TYR A 21 -0.47 8.83 -7.50
CA TYR A 21 -1.02 7.72 -6.73
C TYR A 21 -2.51 7.92 -6.38
N LEU A 22 -2.89 9.10 -5.91
CA LEU A 22 -4.29 9.41 -5.57
C LEU A 22 -5.21 9.44 -6.80
N ILE A 23 -4.72 9.98 -7.93
CA ILE A 23 -5.45 9.97 -9.20
C ILE A 23 -5.64 8.53 -9.68
N GLY A 24 -4.57 7.72 -9.69
CA GLY A 24 -4.63 6.32 -10.07
C GLY A 24 -5.58 5.52 -9.20
N PHE A 25 -5.57 5.78 -7.89
CA PHE A 25 -6.53 5.21 -6.94
C PHE A 25 -7.97 5.56 -7.34
N TYR A 26 -8.25 6.83 -7.60
CA TYR A 26 -9.59 7.28 -7.99
C TYR A 26 -10.04 6.67 -9.32
N ILE A 27 -9.20 6.73 -10.36
CA ILE A 27 -9.52 6.17 -11.68
C ILE A 27 -9.84 4.68 -11.58
N TYR A 28 -9.05 3.92 -10.82
CA TYR A 28 -9.25 2.48 -10.72
C TYR A 28 -10.41 2.11 -9.79
N PHE A 29 -10.34 2.47 -8.51
CA PHE A 29 -11.29 2.01 -7.50
C PHE A 29 -12.64 2.72 -7.57
N HIS A 30 -12.64 4.00 -7.93
CA HIS A 30 -13.87 4.77 -8.03
C HIS A 30 -14.46 4.68 -9.44
N ALA A 31 -13.75 5.13 -10.48
CA ALA A 31 -14.35 5.20 -11.81
C ALA A 31 -14.50 3.82 -12.48
N TYR A 32 -13.39 3.10 -12.64
CA TYR A 32 -13.36 1.85 -13.41
C TYR A 32 -14.18 0.72 -12.77
N LEU A 33 -14.00 0.44 -11.47
CA LEU A 33 -14.73 -0.63 -10.81
C LEU A 33 -16.24 -0.36 -10.68
N ASN A 34 -16.66 0.90 -10.52
CA ASN A 34 -18.10 1.23 -10.54
C ASN A 34 -18.69 1.09 -11.94
N LEU A 35 -17.98 1.54 -12.99
CA LEU A 35 -18.40 1.32 -14.37
C LEU A 35 -18.55 -0.17 -14.69
N LEU A 36 -17.56 -0.98 -14.31
CA LEU A 36 -17.66 -2.44 -14.45
C LEU A 36 -18.83 -3.01 -13.65
N GLY A 37 -19.05 -2.52 -12.42
CA GLY A 37 -20.19 -2.91 -11.60
C GLY A 37 -21.53 -2.61 -12.26
N GLU A 38 -21.65 -1.48 -12.97
CA GLU A 38 -22.86 -1.12 -13.71
C GLU A 38 -23.08 -2.03 -14.92
N LEU A 39 -22.03 -2.25 -15.71
CA LEU A 39 -22.07 -3.14 -16.88
C LEU A 39 -22.44 -4.58 -16.49
N MET A 40 -21.91 -5.06 -15.36
CA MET A 40 -22.18 -6.42 -14.86
C MET A 40 -23.44 -6.50 -13.99
N LYS A 41 -24.16 -5.39 -13.78
CA LYS A 41 -25.30 -5.30 -12.84
C LYS A 41 -24.94 -5.79 -11.42
N PHE A 42 -23.69 -5.57 -11.01
CA PHE A 42 -23.18 -5.92 -9.70
C PHE A 42 -23.55 -4.82 -8.68
N SER A 43 -24.33 -5.21 -7.67
CA SER A 43 -24.89 -4.27 -6.69
C SER A 43 -23.88 -3.88 -5.60
N ASP A 44 -22.92 -4.74 -5.27
CA ASP A 44 -22.00 -4.50 -4.16
C ASP A 44 -20.80 -3.65 -4.59
N ARG A 45 -20.90 -2.33 -4.40
CA ARG A 45 -19.92 -1.36 -4.91
C ARG A 45 -18.91 -0.88 -3.87
N GLU A 46 -18.82 -1.56 -2.74
CA GLU A 46 -17.92 -1.16 -1.65
C GLU A 46 -16.46 -1.60 -1.88
N PHE A 47 -15.83 -1.04 -2.92
CA PHE A 47 -14.46 -1.40 -3.34
C PHE A 47 -13.37 -0.85 -2.40
N TYR A 48 -13.60 0.31 -1.80
CA TYR A 48 -12.69 0.98 -0.87
C TYR A 48 -13.47 1.64 0.29
N GLY A 49 -12.79 1.93 1.40
CA GLY A 49 -13.33 2.58 2.60
C GLY A 49 -12.83 4.03 2.77
N PRO A 50 -13.05 4.66 3.94
CA PRO A 50 -12.66 6.04 4.20
C PRO A 50 -11.14 6.18 4.43
N ILE A 51 -10.35 5.97 3.38
CA ILE A 51 -8.88 5.95 3.45
C ILE A 51 -8.29 7.29 3.91
N TRP A 52 -8.96 8.39 3.61
CA TRP A 52 -8.51 9.76 3.93
C TRP A 52 -8.45 10.01 5.44
N ASN A 53 -9.33 9.34 6.18
CA ASN A 53 -9.48 9.44 7.63
C ASN A 53 -8.83 8.24 8.35
N SER A 54 -7.81 7.63 7.75
CA SER A 54 -7.06 6.55 8.40
C SER A 54 -6.25 7.11 9.56
N TYR A 55 -6.41 6.52 10.75
CA TYR A 55 -5.67 6.91 11.96
C TYR A 55 -4.40 6.08 12.18
N SER A 56 -4.20 5.03 11.39
CA SER A 56 -3.02 4.18 11.39
C SER A 56 -2.75 3.63 9.99
N ILE A 57 -1.52 3.23 9.72
CA ILE A 57 -1.13 2.55 8.47
C ILE A 57 -1.90 1.23 8.32
N LEU A 58 -2.20 0.54 9.42
CA LEU A 58 -2.98 -0.70 9.38
C LEU A 58 -4.46 -0.46 9.07
N ASP A 59 -5.04 0.66 9.52
CA ASP A 59 -6.41 1.05 9.12
C ASP A 59 -6.46 1.37 7.62
N TYR A 60 -5.42 2.04 7.12
CA TYR A 60 -5.31 2.35 5.70
C TYR A 60 -5.32 1.08 4.83
N TRP A 61 -4.42 0.13 5.09
CA TRP A 61 -4.34 -1.10 4.30
C TRP A 61 -5.62 -1.96 4.36
N ARG A 62 -6.41 -1.84 5.42
CA ARG A 62 -7.71 -2.51 5.53
C ARG A 62 -8.78 -1.88 4.65
N ASN A 63 -8.70 -0.57 4.41
CA ASN A 63 -9.71 0.22 3.71
C ASN A 63 -9.32 0.56 2.26
N TRP A 64 -8.05 0.49 1.89
CA TRP A 64 -7.58 0.83 0.55
C TRP A 64 -8.20 -0.05 -0.54
N ASN A 65 -8.09 -1.37 -0.40
CA ASN A 65 -8.75 -2.33 -1.27
C ASN A 65 -9.57 -3.28 -0.39
N LYS A 66 -10.84 -2.94 -0.16
CA LYS A 66 -11.70 -3.70 0.76
C LYS A 66 -11.90 -5.13 0.27
N ARG A 67 -12.05 -5.35 -1.03
CA ARG A 67 -12.26 -6.68 -1.60
C ARG A 67 -11.08 -7.61 -1.32
N PHE A 68 -9.87 -7.15 -1.62
CA PHE A 68 -8.66 -7.92 -1.35
C PHE A 68 -8.43 -8.12 0.15
N SER A 69 -8.61 -7.08 0.95
CA SER A 69 -8.48 -7.12 2.42
C SER A 69 -9.43 -8.15 3.05
N GLN A 70 -10.70 -8.17 2.63
CA GLN A 70 -11.69 -9.13 3.13
C GLN A 70 -11.42 -10.55 2.63
N TRP A 71 -10.97 -10.69 1.38
CA TRP A 71 -10.57 -12.00 0.84
C TRP A 71 -9.41 -12.58 1.64
N CYS A 72 -8.36 -11.79 1.90
CA CYS A 72 -7.22 -12.19 2.75
C CYS A 72 -7.67 -12.50 4.18
N LYS A 73 -8.58 -11.70 4.74
CA LYS A 73 -9.12 -11.95 6.07
C LYS A 73 -9.81 -13.32 6.15
N ARG A 74 -10.67 -13.64 5.18
CA ARG A 74 -11.47 -14.86 5.16
C ARG A 74 -10.64 -16.11 4.84
N HIS A 75 -9.75 -16.04 3.86
CA HIS A 75 -9.08 -17.21 3.31
C HIS A 75 -7.67 -17.44 3.83
N LEU A 76 -7.06 -16.44 4.48
CA LEU A 76 -5.71 -16.55 5.01
C LEU A 76 -5.65 -16.22 6.50
N TYR A 77 -6.05 -15.01 6.90
CA TYR A 77 -5.89 -14.56 8.29
C TYR A 77 -6.70 -15.40 9.28
N ILE A 78 -8.02 -15.55 9.09
CA ILE A 78 -8.88 -16.31 10.02
C ILE A 78 -8.44 -17.79 10.11
N PRO A 79 -8.17 -18.50 9.00
CA PRO A 79 -7.61 -19.85 9.05
C PRO A 79 -6.30 -19.95 9.85
N LEU A 80 -5.34 -19.04 9.65
CA LEU A 80 -4.08 -19.05 10.42
C LEU A 80 -4.32 -18.85 11.92
N ILE A 81 -5.22 -17.94 12.30
CA ILE A 81 -5.62 -17.75 13.71
C ILE A 81 -6.25 -19.04 14.27
N LYS A 82 -7.10 -19.73 13.50
CA LYS A 82 -7.70 -21.02 13.91
C LYS A 82 -6.66 -22.14 14.04
N LEU A 83 -5.56 -22.07 13.30
CA LEU A 83 -4.41 -22.98 13.42
C LEU A 83 -3.47 -22.62 14.59
N GLY A 84 -3.82 -21.63 15.42
CA GLY A 84 -3.04 -21.25 16.60
C GLY A 84 -1.96 -20.20 16.34
N TRP A 85 -1.90 -19.58 15.15
CA TRP A 85 -0.95 -18.50 14.89
C TRP A 85 -1.29 -17.25 15.70
N THR A 86 -0.26 -16.51 16.12
CA THR A 86 -0.47 -15.21 16.77
C THR A 86 -1.00 -14.17 15.76
N LYS A 87 -1.71 -13.15 16.25
CA LYS A 87 -2.15 -12.01 15.42
C LYS A 87 -1.01 -11.29 14.71
N PHE A 88 0.22 -11.36 15.25
CA PHE A 88 1.41 -10.83 14.58
C PHE A 88 1.73 -11.65 13.33
N TRP A 89 1.98 -12.95 13.49
CA TRP A 89 2.39 -13.82 12.38
C TRP A 89 1.29 -13.98 11.33
N ALA A 90 0.02 -14.04 11.73
CA ALA A 90 -1.09 -14.07 10.79
C ALA A 90 -1.17 -12.80 9.93
N GLN A 91 -0.87 -11.62 10.50
CA GLN A 91 -0.79 -10.38 9.72
C GLN A 91 0.44 -10.37 8.81
N GLN A 92 1.60 -10.81 9.29
CA GLN A 92 2.80 -10.92 8.45
C GLN A 92 2.58 -11.83 7.24
N ALA A 93 1.88 -12.96 7.40
CA ALA A 93 1.55 -13.86 6.30
C ALA A 93 0.67 -13.17 5.24
N VAL A 94 -0.31 -12.36 5.64
CA VAL A 94 -1.13 -11.57 4.70
C VAL A 94 -0.28 -10.57 3.92
N PHE A 95 0.62 -9.86 4.59
CA PHE A 95 1.50 -8.89 3.92
C PHE A 95 2.58 -9.57 3.07
N LEU A 96 3.04 -10.77 3.43
CA LEU A 96 3.94 -11.57 2.61
C LEU A 96 3.25 -11.99 1.30
N LEU A 97 1.99 -12.44 1.36
CA LEU A 97 1.21 -12.73 0.17
C LEU A 97 1.04 -11.48 -0.71
N SER A 98 0.74 -10.34 -0.10
CA SER A 98 0.67 -9.06 -0.80
C SER A 98 2.01 -8.71 -1.47
N ASP A 99 3.13 -8.87 -0.75
CA ASP A 99 4.48 -8.60 -1.24
C ASP A 99 4.82 -9.44 -2.46
N PHE A 100 4.45 -10.72 -2.46
CA PHE A 100 4.61 -11.61 -3.61
C PHE A 100 3.87 -11.09 -4.85
N PHE A 101 2.60 -10.68 -4.72
CA PHE A 101 1.83 -10.14 -5.85
C PHE A 101 2.40 -8.82 -6.36
N HIS A 102 2.87 -7.95 -5.46
CA HIS A 102 3.53 -6.70 -5.86
C HIS A 102 4.85 -6.98 -6.57
N ALA A 103 5.68 -7.89 -6.05
CA ALA A 103 6.93 -8.31 -6.68
C ALA A 103 6.69 -8.87 -8.09
N TYR A 104 5.63 -9.67 -8.27
CA TYR A 104 5.22 -10.19 -9.57
C TYR A 104 4.79 -9.09 -10.53
N ALA A 105 3.97 -8.13 -10.08
CA ALA A 105 3.56 -6.99 -10.89
C ALA A 105 4.76 -6.12 -11.32
N TYR A 106 5.69 -5.85 -10.39
CA TYR A 106 6.93 -5.13 -10.68
C TYR A 106 7.81 -5.88 -11.69
N TYR A 107 7.94 -7.19 -11.53
CA TYR A 107 8.69 -8.01 -12.47
C TYR A 107 8.08 -7.96 -13.87
N PHE A 108 6.76 -8.00 -14.00
CA PHE A 108 6.12 -7.92 -15.31
C PHE A 108 6.36 -6.56 -15.98
N ALA A 109 6.21 -5.46 -15.23
CA ALA A 109 6.35 -4.10 -15.74
C ALA A 109 7.81 -3.68 -16.01
N PHE A 110 8.76 -4.09 -15.15
CA PHE A 110 10.13 -3.57 -15.16
C PHE A 110 11.20 -4.66 -15.25
N LYS A 111 10.83 -5.94 -15.39
CA LYS A 111 11.77 -7.09 -15.44
C LYS A 111 12.71 -7.18 -14.23
N LYS A 112 12.30 -6.63 -13.08
CA LYS A 112 13.04 -6.65 -11.83
C LYS A 112 12.16 -7.08 -10.67
N ILE A 113 12.75 -7.85 -9.78
CA ILE A 113 12.08 -8.37 -8.59
C ILE A 113 12.37 -7.40 -7.44
N LEU A 114 11.32 -6.81 -6.87
CA LEU A 114 11.38 -5.98 -5.68
C LEU A 114 10.58 -6.66 -4.56
N ILE A 115 11.28 -7.11 -3.52
CA ILE A 115 10.71 -7.85 -2.37
C ILE A 115 10.91 -7.02 -1.10
N GLY A 116 9.97 -7.15 -0.16
CA GLY A 116 10.05 -6.60 1.20
C GLY A 116 9.36 -5.25 1.37
N GLY A 117 8.98 -4.58 0.29
CA GLY A 117 8.31 -3.28 0.34
C GLY A 117 6.96 -3.32 1.05
N MET A 118 6.21 -4.42 0.93
CA MET A 118 4.95 -4.62 1.67
C MET A 118 5.16 -5.32 3.00
N LEU A 119 6.16 -6.22 3.11
CA LEU A 119 6.39 -7.03 4.32
C LEU A 119 6.76 -6.19 5.55
N THR A 120 7.44 -5.06 5.35
CA THR A 120 7.88 -4.14 6.43
C THR A 120 6.76 -3.25 6.97
N GLN A 121 5.72 -3.00 6.16
CA GLN A 121 4.62 -2.10 6.47
C GLN A 121 3.83 -2.43 7.74
N PRO A 122 3.44 -3.69 8.02
CA PRO A 122 2.69 -4.02 9.23
C PRO A 122 3.50 -3.79 10.51
N LEU A 123 4.81 -4.08 10.50
CA LEU A 123 5.67 -3.82 11.64
C LEU A 123 5.82 -2.33 11.88
N PHE A 124 6.13 -1.57 10.81
CA PHE A 124 6.25 -0.12 10.88
C PHE A 124 4.94 0.54 11.35
N GLY A 125 3.80 0.11 10.82
CA GLY A 125 2.48 0.58 11.22
C GLY A 125 2.18 0.38 12.70
N ARG A 126 2.55 -0.78 13.27
CA ARG A 126 2.38 -1.04 14.71
C ARG A 126 3.29 -0.18 15.58
N ILE A 127 4.54 0.01 15.16
CA ILE A 127 5.49 0.87 15.89
C ILE A 127 4.98 2.31 15.87
N LEU A 128 4.59 2.82 14.71
CA LEU A 128 4.09 4.18 14.56
C LEU A 128 2.82 4.40 15.38
N GLU A 129 1.88 3.47 15.34
CA GLU A 129 0.65 3.53 16.12
C GLU A 129 0.92 3.50 17.64
N ARG A 130 1.95 2.78 18.09
CA ARG A 130 2.37 2.78 19.52
C ARG A 130 3.01 4.09 19.95
N ILE A 131 3.78 4.74 19.07
CA ILE A 131 4.52 5.97 19.39
C ILE A 131 3.58 7.18 19.32
N ILE A 132 2.75 7.26 18.27
CA ILE A 132 1.96 8.46 17.93
C ILE A 132 0.52 8.35 18.45
N GLY A 133 0.06 7.13 18.72
CA GLY A 133 -1.33 6.85 19.06
C GLY A 133 -2.27 6.98 17.86
N ARG A 134 -3.57 6.81 18.13
CA ARG A 134 -4.64 7.02 17.15
C ARG A 134 -5.23 8.42 17.27
N GLY A 135 -5.81 8.92 16.18
CA GLY A 135 -6.49 10.22 16.12
C GLY A 135 -5.85 11.16 15.09
N ARG A 136 -6.00 12.47 15.30
CA ARG A 136 -5.53 13.50 14.35
C ARG A 136 -4.03 13.40 14.06
N CYS A 137 -3.21 13.21 15.10
CA CYS A 137 -1.77 13.03 14.93
C CYS A 137 -1.46 11.78 14.09
N GLY A 138 -2.10 10.65 14.39
CA GLY A 138 -1.97 9.42 13.60
C GLY A 138 -2.33 9.62 12.11
N ASN A 139 -3.37 10.41 11.83
CA ASN A 139 -3.76 10.76 10.46
C ASN A 139 -2.72 11.63 9.74
N ILE A 140 -2.19 12.67 10.41
CA ILE A 140 -1.15 13.54 9.84
C ILE A 140 0.10 12.70 9.50
N PHE A 141 0.55 11.86 10.42
CA PHE A 141 1.71 11.00 10.18
C PHE A 141 1.45 9.93 9.13
N PHE A 142 0.24 9.39 9.06
CA PHE A 142 -0.19 8.51 7.98
C PHE A 142 -0.03 9.19 6.60
N TRP A 143 -0.45 10.45 6.47
CA TRP A 143 -0.29 11.19 5.21
C TRP A 143 1.17 11.44 4.85
N PHE A 144 2.01 11.83 5.81
CA PHE A 144 3.46 11.92 5.59
C PHE A 144 4.04 10.58 5.16
N TYR A 145 3.62 9.49 5.79
CA TYR A 145 4.04 8.15 5.42
C TYR A 145 3.68 7.80 3.97
N ILE A 146 2.45 8.09 3.52
CA ILE A 146 2.03 7.86 2.13
C ILE A 146 2.92 8.67 1.16
N ILE A 147 3.09 9.97 1.41
CA ILE A 147 3.88 10.86 0.56
C ILE A 147 5.32 10.35 0.42
N PHE A 148 5.99 10.04 1.54
CA PHE A 148 7.38 9.57 1.50
C PHE A 148 7.53 8.17 0.93
N THR A 149 6.59 7.26 1.20
CA THR A 149 6.66 5.88 0.70
C THR A 149 6.56 5.85 -0.82
N HIS A 150 5.65 6.62 -1.43
CA HIS A 150 5.52 6.68 -2.89
C HIS A 150 6.69 7.39 -3.57
N ALA A 151 7.24 8.44 -2.93
CA ALA A 151 8.47 9.08 -3.41
C ALA A 151 9.64 8.10 -3.44
N GLY A 152 9.84 7.36 -2.34
CA GLY A 152 10.89 6.36 -2.22
C GLY A 152 10.73 5.21 -3.22
N ALA A 153 9.51 4.69 -3.38
CA ALA A 153 9.21 3.67 -4.38
C ALA A 153 9.53 4.15 -5.81
N SER A 154 9.25 5.41 -6.12
CA SER A 154 9.50 5.99 -7.44
C SER A 154 10.99 6.12 -7.76
N ILE A 155 11.83 6.45 -6.77
CA ILE A 155 13.29 6.45 -6.95
C ILE A 155 13.80 5.03 -7.20
N LEU A 156 13.35 4.06 -6.40
CA LEU A 156 13.74 2.66 -6.59
C LEU A 156 13.36 2.16 -8.00
N LEU A 157 12.19 2.57 -8.49
CA LEU A 157 11.75 2.29 -9.85
C LEU A 157 12.64 2.96 -10.91
N TYR A 158 13.00 4.22 -10.72
CA TYR A 158 13.88 4.95 -11.63
C TYR A 158 15.27 4.30 -11.73
N GLU A 159 15.87 3.94 -10.60
CA GLU A 159 17.14 3.21 -10.56
C GLU A 159 17.03 1.81 -11.19
N CYS A 160 15.87 1.17 -11.03
CA CYS A 160 15.57 -0.09 -11.68
C CYS A 160 15.47 0.07 -13.20
N PHE A 161 14.83 1.12 -13.70
CA PHE A 161 14.65 1.36 -15.12
C PHE A 161 15.98 1.70 -15.83
N ASN A 162 16.77 2.63 -15.29
CA ASN A 162 18.03 3.06 -15.90
C ASN A 162 19.11 1.98 -15.96
N LYS A 163 19.01 0.93 -15.12
CA LYS A 163 19.91 -0.23 -15.17
C LYS A 163 19.47 -1.29 -16.21
N LEU A 164 18.41 -1.04 -16.98
CA LEU A 164 17.94 -1.89 -18.08
C LEU A 164 18.26 -1.32 -19.47
N SER A 165 18.55 -0.02 -19.55
CA SER A 165 19.06 0.67 -20.75
C SER A 165 20.58 0.59 -20.82
#